data_AF-A0A2W1BFN0-F1
#
_entry.id   AF-A0A2W1BFN0-F1
#
_cell.length_a   1.000
_cell.length_b   1.000
_cell.length_c   1.000
_cell.angle_alpha   90.00
_cell.angle_beta   90.00
_cell.angle_gamma   90.00
#
_symmetry.space_group_name_H-M   'P 1'
#
loop_
_entity.id
_entity.type
_entity.pdbx_description
1 polymer ?
#
loop_
_entity_poly.entity_id
_entity_poly.type
_entity_poly.pdbx_seq_one_letter_code
_entity_poly.pdbx_strand_id
1 'polypeptide(L)'
;MSISNGEKAKNIQHHKNKPTKIFLGMATNMLKHAFLIFRTYLDMVIDIIYGYFWEGTRKPLPDLEKKHAMLAESAVTLAAKIRNKELKSEELVKACIERIQQVNPIINAVTDERFDDALKEAQEVDKLIESGLTDEYFQKKPFLGIPFTTKESHAISGLLHTLGLVARRDVRAHEDAECVRRLREAGAIPVAVTNVPEVNKWMESRNYVFGQTCNPHHSGRTPGGSSGGEAALCAARATPISLCSDIGGSTRMPAFFCGLYALNLTSGYTSLKDDYGTTWG
;
A
#
# COMPACT_ATOMS: atom_id res chain seq x y z
N MET A 1 6.09 -36.88 -83.30
CA MET A 1 7.23 -36.34 -82.52
C MET A 1 6.93 -34.86 -82.28
N SER A 2 6.89 -34.25 -81.10
CA SER A 2 7.44 -34.58 -79.78
C SER A 2 6.63 -33.84 -78.69
N ILE A 3 5.95 -34.62 -77.87
CA ILE A 3 5.61 -34.54 -76.43
C ILE A 3 5.83 -33.21 -75.66
N SER A 4 4.74 -32.76 -75.04
CA SER A 4 4.56 -31.87 -73.86
C SER A 4 5.47 -32.19 -72.67
N ASN A 5 5.87 -31.16 -71.90
CA ASN A 5 5.88 -31.08 -70.42
C ASN A 5 6.70 -29.83 -70.02
N GLY A 6 6.21 -28.84 -69.26
CA GLY A 6 5.36 -28.95 -68.08
C GLY A 6 6.24 -29.12 -66.83
N GLU A 7 6.44 -28.02 -66.09
CA GLU A 7 6.95 -27.93 -64.71
C GLU A 7 8.40 -28.38 -64.40
N LYS A 8 9.21 -27.43 -63.91
CA LYS A 8 10.08 -27.60 -62.70
C LYS A 8 10.83 -26.31 -62.35
N ALA A 9 10.09 -25.26 -61.97
CA ALA A 9 10.62 -24.26 -61.04
C ALA A 9 10.38 -24.77 -59.60
N LYS A 10 11.11 -25.80 -59.17
CA LYS A 10 11.07 -26.26 -57.78
C LYS A 10 11.89 -25.31 -56.91
N ASN A 11 11.22 -24.27 -56.45
CA ASN A 11 11.19 -23.78 -55.08
C ASN A 11 12.29 -24.36 -54.17
N ILE A 12 13.48 -23.75 -54.16
CA ILE A 12 14.50 -23.99 -53.13
C ILE A 12 14.08 -23.18 -51.89
N GLN A 13 13.02 -23.62 -51.23
CA GLN A 13 12.79 -23.21 -49.85
C GLN A 13 13.78 -23.96 -48.98
N HIS A 14 14.72 -23.22 -48.40
CA HIS A 14 15.63 -23.68 -47.36
C HIS A 14 14.86 -24.43 -46.26
N HIS A 15 14.89 -25.76 -46.32
CA HIS A 15 14.66 -26.62 -45.16
C HIS A 15 15.80 -26.37 -44.17
N LYS A 16 15.67 -25.32 -43.33
CA LYS A 16 16.50 -25.22 -42.11
C LYS A 16 16.11 -26.40 -41.23
N ASN A 17 17.00 -27.38 -41.17
CA ASN A 17 16.85 -28.70 -40.57
C ASN A 17 16.19 -28.65 -39.18
N LYS A 18 15.05 -29.35 -39.02
CA LYS A 18 14.39 -29.62 -37.73
C LYS A 18 15.36 -29.98 -36.59
N PRO A 19 16.38 -30.85 -36.76
CA PRO A 19 17.33 -31.17 -35.69
C PRO A 19 18.13 -29.96 -35.20
N THR A 20 18.47 -29.00 -36.07
CA THR A 20 19.22 -27.80 -35.69
C THR A 20 18.38 -26.86 -34.82
N LYS A 21 17.07 -26.77 -35.08
CA LYS A 21 16.13 -26.03 -34.21
C LYS A 21 15.97 -26.67 -32.84
N ILE A 22 15.93 -28.01 -32.78
CA ILE A 22 15.86 -28.77 -31.53
C ILE A 22 17.13 -28.55 -30.72
N PHE A 23 18.30 -28.67 -31.35
CA PHE A 23 19.59 -28.47 -30.68
C PHE A 23 19.77 -27.03 -30.17
N LEU A 24 19.34 -26.03 -30.94
CA LEU A 24 19.34 -24.63 -30.51
C LEU A 24 18.36 -24.39 -29.35
N GLY A 25 17.19 -25.03 -29.37
CA GLY A 25 16.22 -25.02 -28.26
C GLY A 25 16.78 -25.64 -26.98
N MET A 26 17.48 -26.78 -27.10
CA MET A 26 18.15 -27.42 -25.96
C MET A 26 19.28 -26.56 -25.41
N ALA A 27 20.13 -26.00 -26.27
CA ALA A 27 21.23 -25.12 -25.87
C ALA A 27 20.74 -23.83 -25.20
N THR A 28 19.70 -23.19 -25.74
CA THR A 28 19.08 -22.00 -25.11
C THR A 28 18.44 -22.33 -23.77
N ASN A 29 17.80 -23.48 -23.62
CA ASN A 29 17.31 -23.94 -22.32
C ASN A 29 18.45 -24.22 -21.35
N MET A 30 19.53 -24.89 -21.77
CA MET A 30 20.70 -25.11 -20.92
C MET A 30 21.34 -23.80 -20.46
N LEU A 31 21.49 -22.82 -21.36
CA LEU A 31 21.96 -21.47 -21.02
C LEU A 31 21.04 -20.76 -20.03
N LYS A 32 19.72 -20.86 -20.20
CA LYS A 32 18.75 -20.34 -19.22
C LYS A 32 18.91 -20.99 -17.85
N HIS A 33 19.06 -22.31 -17.79
CA HIS A 33 19.26 -23.02 -16.51
C HIS A 33 20.60 -22.64 -15.87
N ALA A 34 21.68 -22.57 -16.66
CA ALA A 34 22.98 -22.10 -16.17
C ALA A 34 22.91 -20.67 -15.64
N PHE A 35 22.20 -19.77 -16.33
CA PHE A 35 21.94 -18.40 -15.88
C PHE A 35 21.12 -18.36 -14.59
N LEU A 36 20.05 -19.15 -14.48
CA LEU A 36 19.22 -19.23 -13.27
C LEU A 36 20.03 -19.78 -12.09
N ILE A 37 20.82 -20.83 -12.29
CA ILE A 37 21.70 -21.40 -11.25
C ILE A 37 22.71 -20.35 -10.80
N PHE A 38 23.41 -19.71 -11.75
CA PHE A 38 24.36 -18.63 -11.45
C PHE A 38 23.69 -17.50 -10.66
N ARG A 39 22.50 -17.06 -11.11
CA ARG A 39 21.72 -16.02 -10.43
C ARG A 39 21.36 -16.43 -9.01
N THR A 40 20.91 -17.66 -8.78
CA THR A 40 20.60 -18.16 -7.43
C THR A 40 21.82 -18.13 -6.52
N TYR A 41 23.00 -18.54 -7.01
CA TYR A 41 24.23 -18.47 -6.22
C TYR A 41 24.67 -17.03 -5.96
N LEU A 42 24.53 -16.14 -6.95
CA LEU A 42 24.82 -14.72 -6.79
C LEU A 42 23.90 -14.08 -5.73
N ASP A 43 22.59 -14.33 -5.83
CA ASP A 43 21.59 -13.84 -4.87
C ASP A 43 21.90 -14.38 -3.46
N MET A 44 22.29 -15.65 -3.32
CA MET A 44 22.70 -16.24 -2.04
C MET A 44 23.95 -15.56 -1.44
N VAL A 45 24.98 -15.26 -2.26
CA VAL A 45 26.18 -14.56 -1.78
C VAL A 45 25.84 -13.13 -1.37
N ILE A 46 25.01 -12.44 -2.15
CA ILE A 46 24.52 -11.10 -1.82
C ILE A 46 23.77 -11.15 -0.49
N ASP A 47 22.85 -12.10 -0.30
CA ASP A 47 22.08 -12.25 0.93
C ASP A 47 22.97 -12.52 2.15
N ILE A 48 24.05 -13.30 2.02
CA ILE A 48 25.01 -13.53 3.11
C ILE A 48 25.73 -12.23 3.49
N ILE A 49 26.23 -11.50 2.49
CA ILE A 49 26.95 -10.24 2.72
C ILE A 49 26.01 -9.21 3.36
N TYR A 50 24.82 -9.00 2.78
CA TYR A 50 23.84 -8.07 3.33
C TYR A 50 23.30 -8.54 4.68
N GLY A 51 23.15 -9.84 4.90
CA GLY A 51 22.78 -10.41 6.19
C GLY A 51 23.75 -9.98 7.28
N TYR A 52 25.06 -10.16 7.03
CA TYR A 52 26.10 -9.80 7.99
C TYR A 52 26.06 -8.31 8.42
N PHE A 53 25.78 -7.41 7.49
CA PHE A 53 25.78 -5.96 7.75
C PHE A 53 24.43 -5.43 8.27
N TRP A 54 23.29 -5.98 7.82
CA TRP A 54 21.96 -5.40 8.08
C TRP A 54 21.09 -6.22 9.04
N GLU A 55 21.32 -7.52 9.27
CA GLU A 55 20.49 -8.29 10.22
C GLU A 55 20.61 -7.77 11.65
N GLY A 56 21.81 -7.32 12.07
CA GLY A 56 22.02 -6.72 13.39
C GLY A 56 21.27 -5.40 13.62
N THR A 57 20.79 -4.76 12.55
CA THR A 57 20.00 -3.51 12.62
C THR A 57 18.49 -3.77 12.64
N ARG A 58 18.07 -5.03 12.53
CA ARG A 58 16.65 -5.42 12.55
C ARG A 58 16.05 -5.16 13.93
N LYS A 59 14.99 -4.37 13.94
CA LYS A 59 14.12 -4.13 15.09
C LYS A 59 12.81 -4.88 14.83
N PRO A 60 12.51 -5.96 15.58
CA PRO A 60 11.24 -6.66 15.43
C PRO A 60 10.11 -5.77 15.95
N LEU A 61 8.93 -5.87 15.32
CA LEU A 61 7.74 -5.22 15.84
C LEU A 61 7.19 -6.00 17.04
N PRO A 62 6.59 -5.32 18.02
CA PRO A 62 5.86 -6.00 19.08
C PRO A 62 4.67 -6.76 18.49
N ASP A 63 4.40 -7.95 19.03
CA ASP A 63 3.23 -8.74 18.67
C ASP A 63 1.93 -7.97 18.94
N LEU A 64 0.87 -8.34 18.22
CA LEU A 64 -0.45 -7.77 18.48
C LEU A 64 -0.96 -8.27 19.83
N GLU A 65 -1.18 -7.35 20.76
CA GLU A 65 -1.72 -7.68 22.08
C GLU A 65 -3.13 -8.27 21.98
N LYS A 66 -3.47 -9.20 22.89
CA LYS A 66 -4.78 -9.86 22.90
C LYS A 66 -5.95 -8.87 23.02
N LYS A 67 -5.77 -7.75 23.74
CA LYS A 67 -6.78 -6.69 23.84
C LYS A 67 -7.04 -5.96 22.52
N HIS A 68 -6.14 -6.09 21.54
CA HIS A 68 -6.24 -5.47 20.22
C HIS A 68 -6.51 -6.50 19.11
N ALA A 69 -6.98 -7.71 19.47
CA ALA A 69 -7.22 -8.79 18.50
C ALA A 69 -8.18 -8.39 17.37
N MET A 70 -9.12 -7.47 17.62
CA MET A 70 -10.04 -6.95 16.60
C MET A 70 -9.31 -6.26 15.43
N LEU A 71 -8.09 -5.74 15.63
CA LEU A 71 -7.32 -5.10 14.55
C LEU A 71 -6.85 -6.08 13.46
N ALA A 72 -7.00 -7.39 13.68
CA ALA A 72 -6.77 -8.40 12.66
C ALA A 72 -7.97 -8.65 11.74
N GLU A 73 -9.13 -8.06 12.04
CA GLU A 73 -10.36 -8.22 11.26
C GLU A 73 -10.45 -7.20 10.12
N SER A 74 -11.28 -7.50 9.11
CA SER A 74 -11.48 -6.58 7.98
C SER A 74 -12.28 -5.34 8.39
N ALA A 75 -12.05 -4.22 7.72
CA ALA A 75 -12.84 -2.99 7.91
C ALA A 75 -14.35 -3.22 7.75
N VAL A 76 -14.77 -4.11 6.85
CA VAL A 76 -16.19 -4.47 6.64
C VAL A 76 -16.76 -5.22 7.84
N THR A 77 -15.99 -6.18 8.39
CA THR A 77 -16.38 -6.92 9.60
C THR A 77 -16.48 -5.99 10.80
N LEU A 78 -15.50 -5.10 10.97
CA LEU A 78 -15.50 -4.09 12.04
C LEU A 78 -16.69 -3.14 11.92
N ALA A 79 -17.04 -2.70 10.70
CA ALA A 79 -18.19 -1.82 10.47
C ALA A 79 -19.51 -2.52 10.83
N ALA A 80 -19.64 -3.81 10.48
CA ALA A 80 -20.80 -4.61 10.87
C ALA A 80 -20.91 -4.76 12.40
N LYS A 81 -19.79 -5.01 13.10
CA LYS A 81 -19.76 -5.10 14.56
C LYS A 81 -20.17 -3.78 15.22
N ILE A 82 -19.70 -2.65 14.72
CA ILE A 82 -20.08 -1.31 15.21
C ILE A 82 -21.59 -1.08 14.99
N ARG A 83 -22.09 -1.35 13.79
CA ARG A 83 -23.53 -1.24 13.48
C ARG A 83 -24.39 -2.11 14.40
N ASN A 84 -23.94 -3.31 14.72
CA ASN A 84 -24.64 -4.25 15.59
C ASN A 84 -24.43 -4.00 17.09
N LYS A 85 -23.69 -2.94 17.47
CA LYS A 85 -23.34 -2.62 18.87
C LYS A 85 -22.52 -3.71 19.58
N GLU A 86 -21.79 -4.52 18.80
CA GLU A 86 -20.88 -5.56 19.29
C GLU A 86 -19.48 -4.99 19.61
N LEU A 87 -19.14 -3.84 19.03
CA LEU A 87 -17.88 -3.12 19.22
C LEU A 87 -18.18 -1.62 19.21
N LYS A 88 -17.56 -0.85 20.11
CA LYS A 88 -17.64 0.61 20.06
C LYS A 88 -16.63 1.20 19.08
N SER A 89 -17.00 2.26 18.37
CA SER A 89 -16.08 3.01 17.50
C SER A 89 -14.93 3.59 18.31
N GLU A 90 -15.21 4.14 19.50
CA GLU A 90 -14.17 4.67 20.41
C GLU A 90 -13.13 3.60 20.76
N GLU A 91 -13.56 2.38 21.08
CA GLU A 91 -12.67 1.27 21.42
C GLU A 91 -11.77 0.88 20.24
N LEU A 92 -12.33 0.87 19.02
CA LEU A 92 -11.57 0.55 17.81
C LEU A 92 -10.56 1.65 17.49
N VAL A 93 -10.96 2.93 17.50
CA VAL A 93 -10.07 4.06 17.23
C VAL A 93 -8.94 4.11 18.26
N LYS A 94 -9.27 3.91 19.55
CA LYS A 94 -8.29 3.83 20.62
C LYS A 94 -7.29 2.69 20.40
N ALA A 95 -7.77 1.50 20.03
CA ALA A 95 -6.90 0.36 19.73
C ALA A 95 -5.95 0.66 18.55
N CYS A 96 -6.43 1.31 17.50
CA CYS A 96 -5.60 1.78 16.38
C CYS A 96 -4.52 2.76 16.85
N ILE A 97 -4.88 3.78 17.64
CA ILE A 97 -3.93 4.78 18.16
C ILE A 97 -2.86 4.12 19.01
N GLU A 98 -3.25 3.27 19.97
CA GLU A 98 -2.31 2.54 20.83
C GLU A 98 -1.37 1.67 19.99
N ARG A 99 -1.89 0.99 18.95
CA ARG A 99 -1.05 0.19 18.06
C ARG A 99 -0.10 1.05 17.23
N ILE A 100 -0.54 2.19 16.69
CA ILE A 100 0.30 3.14 15.97
C ILE A 100 1.45 3.60 16.87
N GLN A 101 1.16 4.00 18.11
CA GLN A 101 2.16 4.45 19.07
C GLN A 101 3.21 3.36 19.40
N GLN A 102 2.82 2.09 19.39
CA GLN A 102 3.73 0.96 19.59
C GLN A 102 4.66 0.72 18.40
N VAL A 103 4.15 0.78 17.18
CA VAL A 103 4.90 0.35 15.98
C VAL A 103 5.62 1.49 15.28
N ASN A 104 5.08 2.70 15.31
CA ASN A 104 5.61 3.85 14.59
C ASN A 104 7.06 4.22 14.96
N PRO A 105 7.52 4.12 16.22
CA PRO A 105 8.93 4.34 16.56
C PRO A 105 9.91 3.38 15.86
N ILE A 106 9.42 2.25 15.33
CA ILE A 106 10.23 1.26 14.61
C ILE A 106 10.12 1.44 13.10
N ILE A 107 8.91 1.70 12.59
CA ILE A 107 8.65 1.75 11.15
C ILE A 107 8.64 3.16 10.55
N ASN A 108 8.51 4.21 11.36
CA ASN A 108 8.48 5.61 10.95
C ASN A 108 7.54 5.87 9.76
N ALA A 109 6.26 5.55 9.96
CA ALA A 109 5.23 5.61 8.92
C ALA A 109 4.29 6.82 9.05
N VAL A 110 4.03 7.32 10.26
CA VAL A 110 3.16 8.48 10.52
C VAL A 110 3.98 9.77 10.50
N THR A 111 3.49 10.79 9.79
CA THR A 111 4.13 12.12 9.68
C THR A 111 3.42 13.19 10.49
N ASP A 112 2.09 13.12 10.59
CA ASP A 112 1.25 13.98 11.42
C ASP A 112 -0.04 13.23 11.82
N GLU A 113 -0.65 13.61 12.93
CA GLU A 113 -1.74 12.85 13.56
C GLU A 113 -2.88 13.75 14.09
N ARG A 114 -4.06 13.15 14.27
CA ARG A 114 -5.27 13.80 14.82
C ARG A 114 -6.01 12.93 15.82
N PHE A 115 -5.29 12.20 16.67
CA PHE A 115 -5.77 11.19 17.61
C PHE A 115 -6.86 11.71 18.54
N ASP A 116 -6.68 12.91 19.11
CA ASP A 116 -7.67 13.51 20.00
C ASP A 116 -9.00 13.78 19.30
N ASP A 117 -8.94 14.31 18.08
CA ASP A 117 -10.15 14.61 17.30
C ASP A 117 -10.79 13.32 16.75
N ALA A 118 -9.98 12.34 16.35
CA ALA A 118 -10.46 11.03 15.94
C ALA A 118 -11.21 10.31 17.08
N LEU A 119 -10.72 10.41 18.33
CA LEU A 119 -11.42 9.86 19.49
C LEU A 119 -12.73 10.57 19.79
N LYS A 120 -12.78 11.91 19.70
CA LYS A 120 -14.04 12.67 19.86
C LYS A 120 -15.06 12.28 18.79
N GLU A 121 -14.64 12.21 17.52
CA GLU A 121 -15.50 11.78 16.41
C GLU A 121 -16.04 10.35 16.64
N ALA A 122 -15.21 9.44 17.16
CA ALA A 122 -15.62 8.07 17.47
C ALA A 122 -16.66 8.01 18.60
N GLN A 123 -16.47 8.80 19.67
CA GLN A 123 -17.44 8.93 20.76
C GLN A 123 -18.77 9.51 20.28
N GLU A 124 -18.75 10.46 19.34
CA GLU A 124 -19.96 11.01 18.72
C GLU A 124 -20.69 9.96 17.88
N VAL A 125 -19.95 9.14 17.12
CA VAL A 125 -20.53 8.02 16.37
C VAL A 125 -21.22 7.03 17.31
N ASP A 126 -20.58 6.67 18.43
CA ASP A 126 -21.17 5.76 19.41
C ASP A 126 -22.47 6.32 20.01
N LYS A 127 -22.49 7.61 20.38
CA LYS A 127 -23.71 8.30 20.85
C LYS A 127 -24.82 8.30 19.81
N LEU A 128 -24.49 8.53 18.54
CA LEU A 128 -25.46 8.48 17.44
C LEU A 128 -26.06 7.08 17.30
N ILE A 129 -25.23 6.03 17.35
CA ILE A 129 -25.69 4.63 17.30
C ILE A 129 -26.58 4.28 18.52
N GLU A 130 -26.23 4.78 19.71
CA GLU A 130 -27.03 4.62 20.92
C GLU A 130 -28.41 5.30 20.79
N SER A 131 -28.48 6.47 20.15
CA SER A 131 -29.74 7.20 19.91
C SER A 131 -30.72 6.52 18.94
N GLY A 132 -30.24 5.51 18.19
CA GLY A 132 -31.05 4.74 17.23
C GLY A 132 -30.97 5.30 15.82
N LEU A 133 -30.11 4.70 15.00
CA LEU A 133 -29.94 5.03 13.57
C LEU A 133 -30.78 4.12 12.68
N THR A 134 -31.26 4.66 11.57
CA THR A 134 -32.01 3.89 10.57
C THR A 134 -31.09 3.07 9.66
N ASP A 135 -31.61 1.99 9.07
CA ASP A 135 -30.84 1.22 8.07
C ASP A 135 -30.41 2.07 6.87
N GLU A 136 -31.21 3.08 6.47
CA GLU A 136 -30.85 4.02 5.41
C GLU A 136 -29.59 4.83 5.77
N TYR A 137 -29.44 5.21 7.04
CA TYR A 137 -28.25 5.92 7.51
C TYR A 137 -27.00 5.04 7.39
N PHE A 138 -27.09 3.77 7.80
CA PHE A 138 -26.00 2.80 7.66
C PHE A 138 -25.65 2.51 6.20
N GLN A 139 -26.64 2.48 5.29
CA GLN A 139 -26.40 2.32 3.85
C GLN A 139 -25.64 3.51 3.25
N LYS A 140 -25.96 4.74 3.69
CA LYS A 140 -25.25 5.95 3.28
C LYS A 140 -23.85 6.06 3.90
N LYS A 141 -23.63 5.43 5.05
CA LYS A 141 -22.36 5.45 5.80
C LYS A 141 -21.80 4.03 6.04
N PRO A 142 -21.35 3.34 4.97
CA PRO A 142 -20.91 1.96 5.07
C PRO A 142 -19.65 1.76 5.94
N PHE A 143 -18.90 2.82 6.23
CA PHE A 143 -17.70 2.80 7.07
C PHE A 143 -17.87 3.62 8.36
N LEU A 144 -19.11 3.79 8.84
CA LEU A 144 -19.39 4.53 10.06
C LEU A 144 -18.53 4.05 11.24
N GLY A 145 -17.69 4.95 11.77
CA GLY A 145 -16.85 4.70 12.93
C GLY A 145 -15.55 3.95 12.67
N ILE A 146 -15.18 3.72 11.40
CA ILE A 146 -13.96 2.99 11.03
C ILE A 146 -12.77 3.94 10.91
N PRO A 147 -11.66 3.73 11.65
CA PRO A 147 -10.45 4.53 11.50
C PRO A 147 -9.76 4.24 10.16
N PHE A 148 -9.17 5.27 9.55
CA PHE A 148 -8.31 5.11 8.38
C PHE A 148 -7.13 6.07 8.39
N THR A 149 -6.09 5.72 7.65
CA THR A 149 -4.96 6.61 7.35
C THR A 149 -4.89 6.91 5.86
N THR A 150 -4.15 7.96 5.52
CA THR A 150 -3.90 8.30 4.13
C THR A 150 -2.53 8.92 3.93
N LYS A 151 -2.00 8.84 2.72
CA LYS A 151 -0.77 9.55 2.36
C LYS A 151 -0.87 11.01 2.75
N GLU A 152 0.23 11.57 3.24
CA GLU A 152 0.38 13.01 3.47
C GLU A 152 0.11 13.87 2.21
N SER A 153 0.17 13.28 1.02
CA SER A 153 -0.22 13.96 -0.23
C SER A 153 -1.73 14.07 -0.47
N HIS A 154 -2.55 13.34 0.29
CA HIS A 154 -3.98 13.58 0.33
C HIS A 154 -4.25 14.54 1.47
N ALA A 155 -4.68 15.76 1.11
CA ALA A 155 -4.93 16.81 2.09
C ALA A 155 -5.96 16.35 3.14
N ILE A 156 -5.63 16.54 4.43
CA ILE A 156 -6.58 16.50 5.54
C ILE A 156 -6.47 17.84 6.25
N SER A 157 -7.59 18.56 6.35
CA SER A 157 -7.63 19.89 6.96
C SER A 157 -6.96 19.89 8.34
N GLY A 158 -6.03 20.81 8.53
CA GLY A 158 -5.25 20.95 9.77
C GLY A 158 -3.98 20.12 9.85
N LEU A 159 -3.83 19.02 9.09
CA LEU A 159 -2.61 18.18 9.09
C LEU A 159 -1.55 18.67 8.12
N LEU A 160 -0.30 18.23 8.33
CA LEU A 160 0.83 18.49 7.42
C LEU A 160 0.53 18.01 6.00
N HIS A 161 0.98 18.81 5.03
CA HIS A 161 0.84 18.55 3.59
C HIS A 161 2.09 19.05 2.83
N THR A 162 3.23 18.49 3.22
CA THR A 162 4.58 18.85 2.78
C THR A 162 4.99 18.17 1.48
N LEU A 163 4.39 17.01 1.14
CA LEU A 163 4.80 16.15 0.02
C LEU A 163 6.26 15.63 0.17
N GLY A 164 6.74 15.52 1.41
CA GLY A 164 8.14 15.21 1.73
C GLY A 164 9.14 16.31 1.34
N LEU A 165 8.69 17.50 0.92
CA LEU A 165 9.58 18.58 0.47
C LEU A 165 10.02 19.46 1.65
N VAL A 166 11.34 19.63 1.82
CA VAL A 166 11.92 20.48 2.88
C VAL A 166 11.40 21.92 2.83
N ALA A 167 11.19 22.47 1.62
CA ALA A 167 10.65 23.81 1.42
C ALA A 167 9.18 23.97 1.88
N ARG A 168 8.46 22.84 2.07
CA ARG A 168 7.07 22.80 2.50
C ARG A 168 6.88 22.17 3.88
N ARG A 169 7.96 21.93 4.65
CA ARG A 169 7.92 21.16 5.92
C ARG A 169 6.91 21.66 6.95
N ASP A 170 6.54 22.94 6.90
CA ASP A 170 5.62 23.60 7.83
C ASP A 170 4.22 23.85 7.20
N VAL A 171 3.99 23.39 5.96
CA VAL A 171 2.72 23.58 5.24
C VAL A 171 1.67 22.62 5.80
N ARG A 172 0.52 23.17 6.18
CA ARG A 172 -0.68 22.43 6.59
C ARG A 172 -1.79 22.59 5.56
N ALA A 173 -2.60 21.56 5.39
CA ALA A 173 -3.75 21.61 4.50
C ALA A 173 -4.89 22.46 5.10
N HIS A 174 -5.54 23.25 4.25
CA HIS A 174 -6.68 24.08 4.64
C HIS A 174 -8.00 23.31 4.53
N GLU A 175 -8.12 22.42 3.55
CA GLU A 175 -9.31 21.62 3.28
C GLU A 175 -8.95 20.16 3.04
N ASP A 176 -9.94 19.27 3.19
CA ASP A 176 -9.79 17.85 2.87
C ASP A 176 -9.74 17.65 1.36
N ALA A 177 -8.89 16.73 0.91
CA ALA A 177 -8.93 16.24 -0.45
C ALA A 177 -10.27 15.55 -0.74
N GLU A 178 -10.72 15.55 -2.00
CA GLU A 178 -12.02 15.00 -2.37
C GLU A 178 -12.17 13.51 -2.00
N CYS A 179 -11.09 12.74 -2.09
CA CYS A 179 -11.08 11.33 -1.69
C CYS A 179 -11.27 11.15 -0.17
N VAL A 180 -10.62 11.99 0.64
CA VAL A 180 -10.76 12.02 2.10
C VAL A 180 -12.18 12.45 2.47
N ARG A 181 -12.68 13.53 1.84
CA ARG A 181 -14.03 14.04 2.05
C ARG A 181 -15.09 12.95 1.82
N ARG A 182 -15.00 12.22 0.70
CA ARG A 182 -15.92 11.11 0.39
C ARG A 182 -15.85 9.97 1.40
N LEU A 183 -14.66 9.63 1.88
CA LEU A 183 -14.50 8.56 2.86
C LEU A 183 -15.04 8.98 4.24
N ARG A 184 -14.88 10.25 4.63
CA ARG A 184 -15.54 10.83 5.81
C ARG A 184 -17.06 10.88 5.67
N GLU A 185 -17.56 11.22 4.48
CA GLU A 185 -19.00 11.17 4.19
C GLU A 185 -19.57 9.76 4.33
N ALA A 186 -18.81 8.74 3.94
CA ALA A 186 -19.11 7.33 4.17
C ALA A 186 -18.99 6.90 5.64
N GLY A 187 -18.62 7.82 6.54
CA GLY A 187 -18.62 7.64 8.00
C GLY A 187 -17.27 7.24 8.61
N ALA A 188 -16.21 7.14 7.82
CA ALA A 188 -14.89 6.77 8.33
C ALA A 188 -14.19 7.96 9.02
N ILE A 189 -13.25 7.66 9.92
CA ILE A 189 -12.58 8.62 10.80
C ILE A 189 -11.09 8.66 10.43
N PRO A 190 -10.54 9.77 9.93
CA PRO A 190 -9.11 9.86 9.67
C PRO A 190 -8.34 9.95 10.99
N VAL A 191 -7.29 9.14 11.16
CA VAL A 191 -6.48 9.15 12.39
C VAL A 191 -5.11 9.81 12.23
N ALA A 192 -4.50 9.68 11.06
CA ALA A 192 -3.17 10.21 10.77
C ALA A 192 -2.88 10.26 9.27
N VAL A 193 -1.85 11.03 8.91
CA VAL A 193 -1.25 11.01 7.56
C VAL A 193 0.10 10.28 7.57
N THR A 194 0.43 9.65 6.46
CA THR A 194 1.63 8.79 6.36
C THR A 194 2.70 9.30 5.41
N ASN A 195 3.91 8.83 5.68
CA ASN A 195 5.13 9.21 5.00
C ASN A 195 5.15 8.75 3.55
N VAL A 196 5.63 9.63 2.69
CA VAL A 196 5.74 9.44 1.23
C VAL A 196 7.14 9.82 0.77
N PRO A 197 7.64 9.29 -0.37
CA PRO A 197 8.80 9.88 -1.02
C PRO A 197 8.50 11.30 -1.49
N GLU A 198 9.55 12.10 -1.71
CA GLU A 198 9.40 13.46 -2.22
C GLU A 198 8.51 13.48 -3.46
N VAL A 199 7.47 14.33 -3.41
CA VAL A 199 6.43 14.47 -4.44
C VAL A 199 5.85 13.13 -4.93
N ASN A 200 5.81 12.12 -4.05
CA ASN A 200 5.38 10.75 -4.34
C ASN A 200 6.16 10.03 -5.46
N LYS A 201 7.39 10.47 -5.78
CA LYS A 201 8.18 9.96 -6.92
C LYS A 201 9.35 9.07 -6.49
N TRP A 202 9.05 7.95 -5.84
CA TRP A 202 10.04 6.89 -5.64
C TRP A 202 9.40 5.58 -5.20
N MET A 203 10.15 4.47 -5.31
CA MET A 203 9.74 3.14 -4.82
C MET A 203 10.16 2.88 -3.37
N GLU A 204 10.78 3.85 -2.69
CA GLU A 204 11.05 3.79 -1.26
C GLU A 204 10.45 5.04 -0.61
N SER A 205 9.66 4.86 0.45
CA SER A 205 9.04 5.98 1.16
C SER A 205 10.05 6.62 2.10
N ARG A 206 10.84 7.53 1.53
CA ARG A 206 11.92 8.26 2.20
C ARG A 206 11.98 9.70 1.69
N ASN A 207 12.14 10.64 2.61
CA ASN A 207 12.40 12.05 2.29
C ASN A 207 13.25 12.71 3.39
N TYR A 208 13.66 13.96 3.17
CA TYR A 208 14.50 14.70 4.12
C TYR A 208 13.73 15.36 5.28
N VAL A 209 12.39 15.35 5.25
CA VAL A 209 11.55 15.96 6.29
C VAL A 209 11.32 14.98 7.45
N PHE A 210 10.87 13.76 7.12
CA PHE A 210 10.46 12.73 8.08
C PHE A 210 11.40 11.53 8.10
N GLY A 211 12.36 11.44 7.18
CA GLY A 211 13.26 10.30 7.07
C GLY A 211 12.64 9.13 6.30
N GLN A 212 13.07 7.91 6.64
CA GLN A 212 12.71 6.68 5.92
C GLN A 212 11.68 5.85 6.69
N THR A 213 10.67 5.36 5.98
CA THR A 213 9.76 4.32 6.47
C THR A 213 10.35 2.94 6.23
N CYS A 214 10.18 2.05 7.20
CA CYS A 214 10.69 0.68 7.19
C CYS A 214 9.57 -0.36 7.06
N ASN A 215 9.90 -1.53 6.52
CA ASN A 215 8.96 -2.64 6.35
C ASN A 215 8.68 -3.33 7.71
N PRO A 216 7.41 -3.56 8.08
CA PRO A 216 7.06 -4.20 9.35
C PRO A 216 7.51 -5.67 9.46
N HIS A 217 7.69 -6.38 8.35
CA HIS A 217 8.22 -7.76 8.37
C HIS A 217 9.72 -7.79 8.67
N HIS A 218 10.43 -6.72 8.28
CA HIS A 218 11.86 -6.57 8.49
C HIS A 218 12.27 -5.09 8.42
N SER A 219 12.58 -4.47 9.57
CA SER A 219 12.84 -3.01 9.64
C SER A 219 14.04 -2.52 8.82
N GLY A 220 14.94 -3.40 8.41
CA GLY A 220 16.04 -3.08 7.48
C GLY A 220 15.65 -3.08 5.99
N ARG A 221 14.38 -3.32 5.65
CA ARG A 221 13.90 -3.40 4.26
C ARG A 221 12.90 -2.29 3.96
N THR A 222 12.77 -1.94 2.68
CA THR A 222 11.78 -0.97 2.21
C THR A 222 10.35 -1.54 2.30
N PRO A 223 9.36 -0.76 2.76
CA PRO A 223 7.95 -1.11 2.62
C PRO A 223 7.43 -0.85 1.21
N GLY A 224 8.25 -0.27 0.31
CA GLY A 224 7.86 0.18 -1.01
C GLY A 224 7.54 1.67 -1.06
N GLY A 225 7.09 2.13 -2.23
CA GLY A 225 6.66 3.50 -2.45
C GLY A 225 5.75 3.64 -3.67
N SER A 226 5.01 4.74 -3.78
CA SER A 226 5.01 5.87 -2.84
C SER A 226 4.08 5.71 -1.62
N SER A 227 3.24 4.66 -1.56
CA SER A 227 2.35 4.37 -0.41
C SER A 227 3.00 3.51 0.68
N GLY A 228 4.31 3.66 0.92
CA GLY A 228 5.02 2.78 1.86
C GLY A 228 4.60 2.98 3.31
N GLY A 229 4.31 4.21 3.73
CA GLY A 229 3.74 4.50 5.05
C GLY A 229 2.42 3.77 5.30
N GLU A 230 1.48 3.87 4.36
CA GLU A 230 0.20 3.14 4.41
C GLU A 230 0.37 1.63 4.49
N ALA A 231 1.20 1.06 3.59
CA ALA A 231 1.42 -0.38 3.56
C ALA A 231 2.09 -0.88 4.85
N ALA A 232 3.02 -0.10 5.41
CA ALA A 232 3.69 -0.44 6.67
C ALA A 232 2.71 -0.44 7.86
N LEU A 233 1.84 0.57 7.98
CA LEU A 233 0.83 0.62 9.05
C LEU A 233 -0.20 -0.50 8.94
N CYS A 234 -0.73 -0.74 7.74
CA CYS A 234 -1.73 -1.77 7.52
C CYS A 234 -1.16 -3.17 7.79
N ALA A 235 0.05 -3.47 7.32
CA ALA A 235 0.70 -4.76 7.62
C ALA A 235 1.13 -4.91 9.09
N ALA A 236 1.37 -3.80 9.79
CA ALA A 236 1.57 -3.79 11.24
C ALA A 236 0.27 -3.94 12.05
N ARG A 237 -0.88 -4.06 11.38
CA ARG A 237 -2.24 -4.10 11.96
C ARG A 237 -2.57 -2.84 12.77
N ALA A 238 -2.01 -1.70 12.36
CA ALA A 238 -2.25 -0.42 13.02
C ALA A 238 -3.48 0.30 12.46
N THR A 239 -3.85 0.02 11.20
CA THR A 239 -4.99 0.62 10.50
C THR A 239 -5.75 -0.44 9.70
N PRO A 240 -7.10 -0.47 9.76
CA PRO A 240 -7.88 -1.51 9.08
C PRO A 240 -8.08 -1.20 7.58
N ILE A 241 -7.98 0.07 7.18
CA ILE A 241 -8.08 0.52 5.80
C ILE A 241 -7.23 1.78 5.60
N SER A 242 -6.70 1.92 4.39
CA SER A 242 -5.77 2.99 4.00
C SER A 242 -6.13 3.55 2.64
N LEU A 243 -6.10 4.87 2.50
CA LEU A 243 -6.25 5.57 1.21
C LEU A 243 -4.88 5.84 0.56
N CYS A 244 -4.70 5.35 -0.66
CA CYS A 244 -3.45 5.39 -1.42
C CYS A 244 -3.67 5.99 -2.83
N SER A 245 -2.57 6.25 -3.54
CA SER A 245 -2.57 6.70 -4.95
C SER A 245 -1.55 5.90 -5.78
N ASP A 246 -1.87 5.63 -7.05
CA ASP A 246 -1.10 4.73 -7.93
C ASP A 246 -0.99 5.26 -9.37
N ILE A 247 0.17 5.85 -9.73
CA ILE A 247 0.54 6.10 -11.14
C ILE A 247 1.16 4.86 -11.78
N GLY A 248 2.17 4.31 -11.11
CA GLY A 248 3.14 3.39 -11.70
C GLY A 248 3.37 2.15 -10.86
N GLY A 249 2.39 1.78 -10.04
CA GLY A 249 2.49 0.74 -9.03
C GLY A 249 2.57 1.29 -7.60
N SER A 250 2.33 2.58 -7.39
CA SER A 250 2.58 3.21 -6.08
C SER A 250 1.68 2.73 -4.96
N THR A 251 0.58 2.01 -5.24
CA THR A 251 -0.22 1.28 -4.24
C THR A 251 0.09 -0.21 -4.29
N ARG A 252 0.20 -0.79 -5.50
CA ARG A 252 0.41 -2.23 -5.70
C ARG A 252 1.78 -2.72 -5.23
N MET A 253 2.84 -1.95 -5.46
CA MET A 253 4.22 -2.29 -5.08
C MET A 253 4.39 -2.31 -3.56
N PRO A 254 3.99 -1.28 -2.78
CA PRO A 254 4.03 -1.35 -1.33
C PRO A 254 3.21 -2.50 -0.75
N ALA A 255 2.02 -2.74 -1.31
CA ALA A 255 1.18 -3.84 -0.87
C ALA A 255 1.84 -5.20 -1.12
N PHE A 256 2.47 -5.39 -2.28
CA PHE A 256 3.26 -6.59 -2.56
C PHE A 256 4.42 -6.76 -1.58
N PHE A 257 5.15 -5.70 -1.25
CA PHE A 257 6.28 -5.76 -0.31
C PHE A 257 5.85 -6.00 1.14
N CYS A 258 4.65 -5.56 1.52
CA CYS A 258 4.12 -5.69 2.86
C CYS A 258 3.13 -6.85 3.02
N GLY A 259 2.89 -7.67 1.99
CA GLY A 259 2.01 -8.83 2.04
C GLY A 259 0.52 -8.48 2.18
N LEU A 260 0.09 -7.41 1.50
CA LEU A 260 -1.27 -6.88 1.57
C LEU A 260 -2.00 -6.99 0.23
N TYR A 261 -3.32 -6.87 0.30
CA TYR A 261 -4.16 -6.64 -0.88
C TYR A 261 -4.23 -5.14 -1.19
N ALA A 262 -4.19 -4.81 -2.49
CA ALA A 262 -4.31 -3.45 -2.98
C ALA A 262 -5.12 -3.42 -4.27
N LEU A 263 -5.89 -2.34 -4.44
CA LEU A 263 -6.67 -2.09 -5.64
C LEU A 263 -6.18 -0.79 -6.29
N ASN A 264 -5.75 -0.87 -7.53
CA ASN A 264 -5.62 0.30 -8.40
C ASN A 264 -6.85 0.32 -9.32
N LEU A 265 -7.63 1.39 -9.24
CA LEU A 265 -8.86 1.53 -10.03
C LEU A 265 -8.55 1.94 -11.46
N THR A 266 -9.50 1.68 -12.36
CA THR A 266 -9.46 2.24 -13.71
C THR A 266 -9.40 3.77 -13.64
N SER A 267 -8.63 4.39 -14.54
CA SER A 267 -8.52 5.84 -14.59
C SER A 267 -9.89 6.53 -14.70
N GLY A 268 -10.03 7.69 -14.07
CA GLY A 268 -11.27 8.48 -14.06
C GLY A 268 -12.37 8.01 -13.10
N TYR A 269 -12.23 6.87 -12.42
CA TYR A 269 -13.22 6.39 -11.43
C TYR A 269 -13.17 7.14 -10.09
N THR A 270 -12.04 7.77 -9.77
CA THR A 270 -11.86 8.57 -8.56
C THR A 270 -11.46 9.99 -8.92
N SER A 271 -11.93 10.95 -8.13
CA SER A 271 -11.60 12.36 -8.33
C SER A 271 -10.14 12.62 -7.91
N LEU A 272 -9.46 13.46 -8.68
CA LEU A 272 -8.08 13.89 -8.41
C LEU A 272 -8.01 15.27 -7.75
N LYS A 273 -9.16 15.85 -7.40
CA LYS A 273 -9.21 17.20 -6.83
C LYS A 273 -8.54 17.23 -5.46
N ASP A 274 -7.59 18.16 -5.32
CA ASP A 274 -6.80 18.40 -4.10
C ASP A 274 -5.93 17.20 -3.66
N ASP A 275 -5.74 16.23 -4.56
CA ASP A 275 -4.60 15.31 -4.58
C ASP A 275 -3.48 16.01 -5.38
N TYR A 276 -2.39 16.41 -4.71
CA TYR A 276 -1.25 17.05 -5.38
C TYR A 276 -0.42 15.99 -6.12
N GLY A 277 -1.04 15.44 -7.17
CA GLY A 277 -0.45 14.77 -8.31
C GLY A 277 0.27 13.47 -8.02
N THR A 278 -0.46 12.35 -7.90
CA THR A 278 0.06 11.05 -8.37
C THR A 278 -0.97 10.05 -8.91
N THR A 279 -1.77 10.47 -9.88
CA THR A 279 -2.45 9.59 -10.86
C THR A 279 -2.55 10.32 -12.19
N TRP A 280 -2.25 9.67 -13.31
CA TRP A 280 -2.65 10.20 -14.61
C TRP A 280 -4.17 10.08 -14.70
N GLY A 281 -4.84 11.15 -15.12
CA GLY A 281 -6.27 11.12 -15.44
C GLY A 281 -6.58 10.19 -16.61
#